data_AF-A0A7W1RY76-F1
#
_entry.id   AF-A0A7W1RY76-F1
#
_cell.length_a   1.000
_cell.length_b   1.000
_cell.length_c   1.000
_cell.angle_alpha   90.00
_cell.angle_beta   90.00
_cell.angle_gamma   90.00
#
_symmetry.space_group_name_H-M   'P 1'
#
loop_
_entity.id
_entity.type
_entity.pdbx_description
1 polymer ?
#
loop_
_entity_poly.entity_id
_entity_poly.type
_entity_poly.pdbx_seq_one_letter_code
_entity_poly.pdbx_strand_id
1 'polypeptide(L)'
;MILTISDVERRAGIFTGDRLEQAIAAVRRDGYVVIVGAIDPAHIAALRARMDSDMRLALADGGETRVSVAPPREAELLFADVMGNRFAVAVLEGVMGREVVCGAYTSNINGPGAPEQELHIDNAARTADDPGDYPTRCMIVNIPLIDFTAENGATELWPGTHVIPAEIGTRWITAAQQAERGAVERPIRACMPAGSILLRDERLWHRARANATTTIRAMLGFIVNGGFDAARETPDRIPCIGPVPRATAGFFAALPIRYNPRFVDGPVDNRCLDRLGGMT
;
A
#
# COMPACT_ATOMS: atom_id res chain seq x y z
N MET A 1 -3.30 -8.77 -12.43
CA MET A 1 -2.43 -8.51 -13.62
C MET A 1 -1.04 -8.06 -13.17
N ILE A 2 0.01 -8.40 -13.93
CA ILE A 2 1.40 -7.91 -13.70
C ILE A 2 1.88 -7.13 -14.93
N LEU A 3 2.40 -5.93 -14.72
CA LEU A 3 3.01 -5.08 -15.74
C LEU A 3 4.48 -4.86 -15.43
N THR A 4 5.37 -5.22 -16.34
CA THR A 4 6.81 -4.91 -16.21
C THR A 4 7.12 -3.65 -16.99
N ILE A 5 7.59 -2.61 -16.30
CA ILE A 5 7.98 -1.33 -16.87
C ILE A 5 9.31 -1.48 -17.60
N SER A 6 9.35 -1.04 -18.86
CA SER A 6 10.58 -1.01 -19.64
C SER A 6 11.50 0.14 -19.20
N ASP A 7 12.79 0.06 -19.53
CA ASP A 7 13.73 1.16 -19.26
C ASP A 7 13.32 2.49 -19.94
N VAL A 8 12.67 2.40 -21.11
CA VAL A 8 12.17 3.58 -21.84
C VAL A 8 11.03 4.22 -21.07
N GLU A 9 10.03 3.43 -20.68
CA GLU A 9 8.93 3.89 -19.84
C GLU A 9 9.46 4.48 -18.54
N ARG A 10 10.34 3.76 -17.82
CA ARG A 10 10.89 4.20 -16.54
C ARG A 10 11.56 5.57 -16.64
N ARG A 11 12.39 5.80 -17.67
CA ARG A 11 13.03 7.11 -17.90
C ARG A 11 12.02 8.20 -18.25
N ALA A 12 10.97 7.87 -19.01
CA ALA A 12 9.95 8.84 -19.39
C ALA A 12 8.93 9.11 -18.27
N GLY A 13 8.79 8.19 -17.32
CA GLY A 13 7.81 8.23 -16.24
C GLY A 13 6.36 8.13 -16.72
N ILE A 14 6.12 7.50 -17.87
CA ILE A 14 4.80 7.34 -18.50
C ILE A 14 4.67 5.94 -19.11
N PHE A 15 3.45 5.40 -19.09
CA PHE A 15 3.13 4.16 -19.81
C PHE A 15 3.20 4.38 -21.33
N THR A 16 3.54 3.31 -22.06
CA THR A 16 3.44 3.28 -23.53
C THR A 16 2.19 2.53 -23.99
N GLY A 17 1.67 2.88 -25.18
CA GLY A 17 0.51 2.20 -25.75
C GLY A 17 -0.74 2.30 -24.87
N ASP A 18 -1.46 1.18 -24.74
CA ASP A 18 -2.70 1.03 -23.97
C ASP A 18 -2.48 0.48 -22.55
N ARG A 19 -1.23 0.49 -22.07
CA ARG A 19 -0.84 -0.20 -20.82
C ARG A 19 -1.45 0.45 -19.57
N LEU A 20 -1.67 1.76 -19.61
CA LEU A 20 -2.38 2.46 -18.53
C LEU A 20 -3.84 2.00 -18.47
N GLU A 21 -4.52 1.92 -19.60
CA GLU A 21 -5.89 1.45 -19.74
C GLU A 21 -6.02 -0.01 -19.27
N GLN A 22 -5.06 -0.87 -19.62
CA GLN A 22 -5.00 -2.24 -19.12
C GLN A 22 -4.84 -2.31 -17.60
N ALA A 23 -3.96 -1.48 -17.01
CA ALA A 23 -3.78 -1.40 -15.57
C ALA A 23 -5.06 -0.95 -14.85
N ILE A 24 -5.72 0.08 -15.36
CA ILE A 24 -7.00 0.59 -14.83
C ILE A 24 -8.08 -0.49 -14.95
N ALA A 25 -8.19 -1.17 -16.09
CA ALA A 25 -9.15 -2.24 -16.29
C ALA A 25 -8.90 -3.42 -15.34
N ALA A 26 -7.64 -3.77 -15.07
CA ALA A 26 -7.29 -4.81 -14.12
C ALA A 26 -7.70 -4.44 -12.69
N VAL A 27 -7.49 -3.20 -12.25
CA VAL A 27 -7.97 -2.76 -10.93
C VAL A 27 -9.50 -2.80 -10.88
N ARG A 28 -10.21 -2.33 -11.90
CA ARG A 28 -11.68 -2.36 -11.92
C ARG A 28 -12.24 -3.78 -11.87
N ARG A 29 -11.64 -4.71 -12.61
CA ARG A 29 -12.09 -6.12 -12.71
C ARG A 29 -11.63 -6.98 -11.53
N ASP A 30 -10.34 -6.94 -11.22
CA ASP A 30 -9.70 -7.86 -10.27
C ASP A 30 -9.45 -7.21 -8.91
N GLY A 31 -9.54 -5.89 -8.80
CA GLY A 31 -9.30 -5.13 -7.58
C GLY A 31 -7.82 -4.86 -7.31
N TYR A 32 -6.91 -5.23 -8.22
CA TYR A 32 -5.49 -4.95 -8.08
C TYR A 32 -4.70 -4.97 -9.41
N VAL A 33 -3.51 -4.36 -9.37
CA VAL A 33 -2.46 -4.52 -10.39
C VAL A 33 -1.09 -4.50 -9.73
N VAL A 34 -0.15 -5.27 -10.26
CA VAL A 34 1.27 -5.25 -9.85
C VAL A 34 2.09 -4.59 -10.95
N ILE A 35 2.93 -3.64 -10.59
CA ILE A 35 3.86 -2.94 -11.48
C ILE A 35 5.29 -3.28 -11.06
N VAL A 36 6.07 -3.87 -11.95
CA VAL A 36 7.45 -4.31 -11.71
C VAL A 36 8.43 -3.37 -12.42
N GLY A 37 9.52 -3.00 -11.75
CA GLY A 37 10.59 -2.20 -12.34
C GLY A 37 10.31 -0.69 -12.42
N ALA A 38 9.31 -0.20 -11.69
CA ALA A 38 8.94 1.22 -11.65
C ALA A 38 9.77 2.07 -10.67
N ILE A 39 10.57 1.44 -9.81
CA ILE A 39 11.37 2.09 -8.76
C ILE A 39 12.84 1.71 -8.96
N ASP A 40 13.76 2.64 -8.71
CA ASP A 40 15.19 2.34 -8.67
C ASP A 40 15.51 1.34 -7.54
N PRO A 41 16.11 0.18 -7.84
CA PRO A 41 16.51 -0.78 -6.82
C PRO A 41 17.41 -0.21 -5.71
N ALA A 42 18.20 0.83 -6.00
CA ALA A 42 19.06 1.48 -5.01
C ALA A 42 18.26 2.19 -3.92
N HIS A 43 17.11 2.79 -4.26
CA HIS A 43 16.21 3.43 -3.29
C HIS A 43 15.59 2.40 -2.34
N ILE A 44 15.19 1.25 -2.88
CA ILE A 44 14.66 0.12 -2.09
C ILE A 44 15.72 -0.45 -1.15
N ALA A 45 16.96 -0.62 -1.64
CA ALA A 45 18.06 -1.08 -0.81
C ALA A 45 18.38 -0.09 0.33
N ALA A 46 18.39 1.22 0.05
CA ALA A 46 18.63 2.26 1.06
C ALA A 46 17.53 2.27 2.14
N LEU A 47 16.25 2.22 1.74
CA LEU A 47 15.11 2.13 2.66
C LEU A 47 15.17 0.86 3.52
N ARG A 48 15.42 -0.29 2.89
CA ARG A 48 15.53 -1.57 3.60
C ARG A 48 16.66 -1.53 4.63
N ALA A 49 17.84 -1.06 4.24
CA ALA A 49 18.99 -0.97 5.11
C ALA A 49 18.72 -0.06 6.32
N ARG A 50 18.10 1.11 6.09
CA ARG A 50 17.74 2.04 7.16
C ARG A 50 16.74 1.45 8.16
N MET A 51 15.74 0.70 7.67
CA MET A 51 14.70 0.12 8.54
C MET A 51 15.16 -1.14 9.28
N ASP A 52 16.27 -1.77 8.85
CA ASP A 52 16.66 -3.13 9.29
C ASP A 52 16.87 -3.23 10.80
N SER A 53 17.47 -2.20 11.43
CA SER A 53 17.63 -2.15 12.89
C SER A 53 16.29 -1.95 13.60
N ASP A 54 15.46 -1.03 13.13
CA ASP A 54 14.18 -0.70 13.77
C ASP A 54 13.21 -1.89 13.73
N MET A 55 13.19 -2.63 12.61
CA MET A 55 12.39 -3.85 12.47
C MET A 55 12.84 -4.97 13.41
N ARG A 56 14.16 -5.16 13.58
CA ARG A 56 14.68 -6.18 14.50
C ARG A 56 14.35 -5.84 15.95
N LEU A 57 14.49 -4.59 16.34
CA LEU A 57 14.12 -4.12 17.67
C LEU A 57 12.63 -4.33 17.93
N ALA A 58 11.77 -3.90 17.01
CA ALA A 58 10.33 -4.05 17.17
C ALA A 58 9.87 -5.52 17.33
N LEU A 59 10.47 -6.45 16.57
CA LEU A 59 10.18 -7.88 16.70
C LEU A 59 10.76 -8.52 17.97
N ALA A 60 11.87 -8.00 18.49
CA ALA A 60 12.48 -8.49 19.73
C ALA A 60 11.72 -8.01 20.97
N ASP A 61 11.30 -6.74 20.98
CA ASP A 61 10.67 -6.11 22.15
C ASP A 61 9.20 -6.54 22.34
N GLY A 62 8.49 -6.83 21.25
CA GLY A 62 7.04 -7.09 21.30
C GLY A 62 6.64 -8.54 21.58
N GLY A 63 7.53 -9.52 21.39
CA GLY A 63 7.16 -10.94 21.34
C GLY A 63 6.21 -11.31 20.19
N GLU A 64 5.76 -10.33 19.42
CA GLU A 64 4.93 -10.46 18.23
C GLU A 64 5.78 -10.76 17.01
N THR A 65 5.26 -11.63 16.14
CA THR A 65 5.91 -11.97 14.87
C THR A 65 5.46 -11.06 13.72
N ARG A 66 4.57 -10.11 14.00
CA ARG A 66 4.13 -9.07 13.07
C ARG A 66 4.06 -7.74 13.78
N VAL A 67 4.65 -6.71 13.17
CA VAL A 67 4.68 -5.36 13.73
C VAL A 67 4.54 -4.34 12.61
N SER A 68 4.16 -3.13 12.98
CA SER A 68 4.32 -1.94 12.13
C SER A 68 5.50 -1.13 12.68
N VAL A 69 6.31 -0.60 11.77
CA VAL A 69 7.38 0.34 12.10
C VAL A 69 7.23 1.56 11.22
N ALA A 70 7.41 2.75 11.77
CA ALA A 70 7.35 3.97 10.99
C ALA A 70 8.45 3.96 9.90
N PRO A 71 8.10 4.18 8.62
CA PRO A 71 9.10 4.30 7.57
C PRO A 71 10.01 5.52 7.75
N PRO A 72 11.20 5.52 7.11
CA PRO A 72 12.11 6.67 7.06
C PRO A 72 11.47 7.94 6.51
N ARG A 73 11.76 9.08 7.16
CA ARG A 73 11.26 10.43 6.83
C ARG A 73 12.40 11.46 6.72
N GLU A 74 13.63 10.98 6.83
CA GLU A 74 14.85 11.71 6.53
C GLU A 74 14.83 12.15 5.06
N ALA A 75 15.26 13.39 4.78
CA ALA A 75 15.16 13.99 3.46
C ALA A 75 15.89 13.16 2.38
N GLU A 76 16.99 12.53 2.75
CA GLU A 76 17.85 11.68 1.90
C GLU A 76 17.21 10.33 1.55
N LEU A 77 16.15 9.94 2.26
CA LEU A 77 15.43 8.67 2.06
C LEU A 77 14.00 8.88 1.54
N LEU A 78 13.63 10.13 1.26
CA LEU A 78 12.40 10.46 0.54
C LEU A 78 12.68 10.46 -0.97
N PHE A 79 12.39 9.33 -1.61
CA PHE A 79 12.60 9.17 -3.05
C PHE A 79 11.32 9.45 -3.84
N ALA A 80 11.41 10.24 -4.91
CA ALA A 80 10.25 10.65 -5.71
C ALA A 80 9.57 9.48 -6.43
N ASP A 81 10.34 8.46 -6.84
CA ASP A 81 9.82 7.23 -7.46
C ASP A 81 9.22 6.24 -6.44
N VAL A 82 9.34 6.50 -5.13
CA VAL A 82 8.66 5.76 -4.05
C VAL A 82 7.42 6.54 -3.58
N MET A 83 7.60 7.80 -3.19
CA MET A 83 6.53 8.63 -2.63
C MET A 83 5.55 9.14 -3.69
N GLY A 84 6.01 9.37 -4.93
CA GLY A 84 5.17 9.92 -5.99
C GLY A 84 5.36 9.17 -7.29
N ASN A 85 5.42 7.84 -7.25
CA ASN A 85 5.68 7.04 -8.43
C ASN A 85 4.66 7.35 -9.54
N ARG A 86 5.14 7.88 -10.67
CA ARG A 86 4.26 8.39 -11.75
C ARG A 86 3.35 7.31 -12.34
N PHE A 87 3.80 6.06 -12.43
CA PHE A 87 2.97 4.95 -12.91
C PHE A 87 1.86 4.62 -11.91
N ALA A 88 2.20 4.58 -10.62
CA ALA A 88 1.21 4.37 -9.57
C ALA A 88 0.15 5.47 -9.57
N VAL A 89 0.59 6.73 -9.61
CA VAL A 89 -0.31 7.90 -9.62
C VAL A 89 -1.21 7.89 -10.85
N ALA A 90 -0.69 7.59 -12.05
CA ALA A 90 -1.51 7.51 -13.26
C ALA A 90 -2.62 6.45 -13.14
N VAL A 91 -2.33 5.28 -12.56
CA VAL A 91 -3.35 4.24 -12.31
C VAL A 91 -4.35 4.70 -11.24
N LEU A 92 -3.87 5.28 -10.14
CA LEU A 92 -4.72 5.77 -9.05
C LEU A 92 -5.70 6.83 -9.56
N GLU A 93 -5.23 7.81 -10.34
CA GLU A 93 -6.09 8.84 -10.94
C GLU A 93 -7.05 8.27 -11.99
N GLY A 94 -6.62 7.27 -12.78
CA GLY A 94 -7.49 6.60 -13.74
C GLY A 94 -8.60 5.77 -13.11
N VAL A 95 -8.40 5.29 -11.87
CA VAL A 95 -9.37 4.51 -11.11
C VAL A 95 -10.30 5.42 -10.30
N MET A 96 -9.75 6.36 -9.53
CA MET A 96 -10.48 7.15 -8.53
C MET A 96 -10.82 8.57 -8.98
N GLY A 97 -10.35 9.01 -10.15
CA GLY A 97 -10.43 10.40 -10.58
C GLY A 97 -9.19 11.21 -10.17
N ARG A 98 -9.10 12.45 -10.68
CA ARG A 98 -7.96 13.35 -10.43
C ARG A 98 -7.88 13.77 -8.96
N GLU A 99 -6.74 14.34 -8.57
CA GLU A 99 -6.50 14.94 -7.25
C GLU A 99 -6.51 13.94 -6.08
N VAL A 100 -5.96 12.74 -6.32
CA VAL A 100 -5.78 11.74 -5.27
C VAL A 100 -4.82 12.26 -4.17
N VAL A 101 -5.11 11.90 -2.92
CA VAL A 101 -4.35 12.32 -1.74
C VAL A 101 -3.88 11.12 -0.93
N CYS A 102 -2.59 11.06 -0.66
CA CYS A 102 -2.03 10.07 0.24
C CYS A 102 -2.13 10.54 1.70
N GLY A 103 -2.88 9.78 2.51
CA GLY A 103 -3.17 10.08 3.91
C GLY A 103 -2.39 9.23 4.92
N ALA A 104 -1.68 8.19 4.47
CA ALA A 104 -0.84 7.38 5.35
C ALA A 104 0.45 6.95 4.65
N TYR A 105 1.53 6.90 5.44
CA TYR A 105 2.83 6.34 5.05
C TYR A 105 3.33 5.46 6.20
N THR A 106 3.19 4.15 6.03
CA THR A 106 3.37 3.13 7.06
C THR A 106 4.23 1.97 6.54
N SER A 107 4.50 0.97 7.38
CA SER A 107 5.09 -0.29 6.93
C SER A 107 4.43 -1.47 7.62
N ASN A 108 4.47 -2.63 6.95
CA ASN A 108 4.03 -3.88 7.54
C ASN A 108 5.21 -4.85 7.56
N ILE A 109 5.52 -5.39 8.73
CA ILE A 109 6.63 -6.31 8.97
C ILE A 109 6.08 -7.70 9.28
N ASN A 110 6.52 -8.70 8.51
CA ASN A 110 6.21 -10.11 8.72
C ASN A 110 7.51 -10.78 9.14
N GLY A 111 7.70 -10.98 10.45
CA GLY A 111 8.89 -11.58 11.03
C GLY A 111 8.99 -13.09 10.76
N PRO A 112 10.16 -13.69 11.01
CA PRO A 112 10.35 -15.13 10.91
C PRO A 112 9.33 -15.91 11.78
N GLY A 113 8.74 -16.97 11.23
CA GLY A 113 7.79 -17.83 11.95
C GLY A 113 6.40 -17.23 12.14
N ALA A 114 6.10 -16.05 11.57
CA ALA A 114 4.77 -15.46 11.69
C ALA A 114 3.69 -16.40 11.10
N PRO A 115 2.59 -16.70 11.82
CA PRO A 115 1.51 -17.57 11.33
C PRO A 115 0.73 -16.89 10.21
N GLU A 116 -0.15 -17.51 9.43
CA GLU A 116 -0.97 -16.71 8.50
C GLU A 116 -2.00 -15.81 9.22
N GLN A 117 -2.34 -14.66 8.63
CA GLN A 117 -3.43 -13.82 9.14
C GLN A 117 -4.79 -14.42 8.78
N GLU A 118 -5.81 -14.06 9.57
CA GLU A 118 -7.20 -14.22 9.16
C GLU A 118 -7.48 -13.41 7.90
N LEU A 119 -8.38 -13.91 7.05
CA LEU A 119 -8.72 -13.21 5.81
C LEU A 119 -9.59 -11.99 6.13
N HIS A 120 -9.23 -10.83 5.58
CA HIS A 120 -9.87 -9.56 5.90
C HIS A 120 -9.85 -8.55 4.75
N ILE A 121 -10.59 -7.46 4.93
CA ILE A 121 -10.38 -6.15 4.31
C ILE A 121 -9.68 -5.22 5.32
N ASP A 122 -8.97 -4.18 4.87
CA ASP A 122 -8.15 -3.35 5.78
C ASP A 122 -8.99 -2.62 6.83
N ASN A 123 -10.05 -1.95 6.38
CA ASN A 123 -10.95 -1.16 7.21
C ASN A 123 -12.33 -1.84 7.27
N ALA A 124 -13.00 -1.74 8.42
CA ALA A 124 -14.38 -2.20 8.53
C ALA A 124 -15.28 -1.43 7.53
N ALA A 125 -16.19 -2.16 6.87
CA ALA A 125 -17.11 -1.56 5.91
C ALA A 125 -17.94 -0.45 6.58
N ARG A 126 -18.00 0.74 5.99
CA ARG A 126 -18.44 1.95 6.70
C ARG A 126 -19.94 2.25 6.57
N THR A 127 -20.62 1.85 5.48
CA THR A 127 -22.05 2.15 5.27
C THR A 127 -22.76 1.11 4.37
N ALA A 128 -23.96 0.65 4.75
CA ALA A 128 -24.76 -0.34 4.00
C ALA A 128 -25.54 0.29 2.84
N ASP A 129 -25.72 1.61 2.87
CA ASP A 129 -26.70 2.29 2.04
C ASP A 129 -26.11 3.43 1.18
N ASP A 130 -24.78 3.56 1.09
CA ASP A 130 -24.20 4.55 0.16
C ASP A 130 -23.78 3.87 -1.15
N PRO A 131 -24.49 4.13 -2.27
CA PRO A 131 -23.93 3.91 -3.60
C PRO A 131 -22.56 4.59 -3.79
N GLY A 132 -22.11 5.46 -2.88
CA GLY A 132 -20.77 6.06 -2.81
C GLY A 132 -19.57 5.14 -2.51
N ASP A 133 -19.76 3.89 -2.05
CA ASP A 133 -18.63 2.93 -2.03
C ASP A 133 -18.24 2.50 -3.47
N TYR A 134 -19.02 2.87 -4.48
CA TYR A 134 -18.68 2.71 -5.90
C TYR A 134 -18.88 4.04 -6.63
N PRO A 135 -17.84 4.61 -7.28
CA PRO A 135 -16.54 4.01 -7.62
C PRO A 135 -15.57 3.89 -6.44
N THR A 136 -14.48 3.13 -6.62
CA THR A 136 -13.37 3.03 -5.66
C THR A 136 -12.91 4.41 -5.20
N ARG A 137 -12.92 4.65 -3.88
CA ARG A 137 -12.48 5.92 -3.25
C ARG A 137 -11.18 5.79 -2.44
N CYS A 138 -10.74 4.56 -2.18
CA CYS A 138 -9.52 4.31 -1.43
C CYS A 138 -8.75 3.13 -2.05
N MET A 139 -7.44 3.33 -2.22
CA MET A 139 -6.50 2.38 -2.78
C MET A 139 -5.28 2.29 -1.88
N ILE A 140 -4.79 1.06 -1.73
CA ILE A 140 -3.57 0.76 -1.00
C ILE A 140 -2.43 0.58 -2.00
N VAL A 141 -1.31 1.26 -1.74
CA VAL A 141 -0.05 1.07 -2.45
C VAL A 141 0.90 0.30 -1.54
N ASN A 142 1.26 -0.91 -1.93
CA ASN A 142 2.23 -1.73 -1.21
C ASN A 142 3.52 -1.87 -2.01
N ILE A 143 4.66 -1.52 -1.39
CA ILE A 143 5.98 -1.59 -2.02
C ILE A 143 6.85 -2.58 -1.22
N PRO A 144 7.07 -3.82 -1.69
CA PRO A 144 8.03 -4.76 -1.11
C PRO A 144 9.44 -4.17 -0.98
N LEU A 145 10.02 -4.27 0.22
CA LEU A 145 11.42 -3.91 0.49
C LEU A 145 12.38 -5.12 0.35
N ILE A 146 11.83 -6.30 0.10
CA ILE A 146 12.52 -7.53 -0.34
C ILE A 146 11.63 -8.27 -1.31
N ASP A 147 12.20 -9.23 -2.05
CA ASP A 147 11.42 -10.14 -2.88
C ASP A 147 10.34 -10.83 -2.03
N PHE A 148 9.11 -10.81 -2.51
CA PHE A 148 8.01 -11.57 -1.94
C PHE A 148 7.95 -12.92 -2.63
N THR A 149 7.97 -13.97 -1.82
CA THR A 149 7.87 -15.36 -2.26
C THR A 149 6.74 -16.06 -1.51
N ALA A 150 6.30 -17.20 -2.03
CA ALA A 150 5.30 -18.01 -1.34
C ALA A 150 5.78 -18.45 0.06
N GLU A 151 7.09 -18.64 0.23
CA GLU A 151 7.73 -19.12 1.45
C GLU A 151 7.88 -18.03 2.52
N ASN A 152 8.19 -16.79 2.14
CA ASN A 152 8.36 -15.67 3.09
C ASN A 152 7.06 -14.92 3.42
N GLY A 153 5.93 -15.51 3.05
CA GLY A 153 4.60 -15.01 3.40
C GLY A 153 4.11 -13.87 2.52
N ALA A 154 4.36 -13.93 1.20
CA ALA A 154 3.75 -13.03 0.24
C ALA A 154 2.23 -12.91 0.46
N THR A 155 1.71 -11.69 0.34
CA THR A 155 0.30 -11.39 0.53
C THR A 155 -0.56 -12.27 -0.38
N GLU A 156 -1.56 -12.92 0.19
CA GLU A 156 -2.62 -13.57 -0.57
C GLU A 156 -3.68 -12.54 -0.94
N LEU A 157 -4.06 -12.50 -2.20
CA LEU A 157 -5.11 -11.65 -2.74
C LEU A 157 -6.22 -12.52 -3.29
N TRP A 158 -7.47 -12.08 -3.14
CA TRP A 158 -8.64 -12.73 -3.70
C TRP A 158 -9.22 -11.82 -4.79
N PRO A 159 -8.85 -12.03 -6.07
CA PRO A 159 -9.27 -11.16 -7.17
C PRO A 159 -10.78 -10.96 -7.17
N GLY A 160 -11.26 -9.79 -7.59
CA GLY A 160 -12.68 -9.49 -7.77
C GLY A 160 -13.51 -9.39 -6.49
N THR A 161 -12.92 -9.59 -5.31
CA THR A 161 -13.67 -9.50 -4.04
C THR A 161 -13.93 -8.08 -3.58
N HIS A 162 -13.20 -7.10 -4.12
CA HIS A 162 -13.44 -5.68 -3.87
C HIS A 162 -14.81 -5.20 -4.37
N VAL A 163 -15.45 -5.95 -5.29
CA VAL A 163 -16.83 -5.65 -5.74
C VAL A 163 -17.92 -6.32 -4.89
N ILE A 164 -17.55 -7.17 -3.92
CA ILE A 164 -18.50 -7.90 -3.08
C ILE A 164 -18.93 -6.99 -1.93
N PRO A 165 -20.24 -6.73 -1.76
CA PRO A 165 -20.73 -5.97 -0.62
C PRO A 165 -20.34 -6.64 0.70
N ALA A 166 -19.81 -5.85 1.63
CA ALA A 166 -19.53 -6.28 2.99
C ALA A 166 -20.57 -5.69 3.95
N GLU A 167 -20.93 -6.45 4.98
CA GLU A 167 -21.81 -5.95 6.04
C GLU A 167 -21.11 -4.83 6.81
N ILE A 168 -21.83 -3.75 7.15
CA ILE A 168 -21.27 -2.62 7.91
C ILE A 168 -20.60 -3.14 9.19
N GLY A 169 -19.45 -2.56 9.51
CA GLY A 169 -18.73 -2.87 10.74
C GLY A 169 -18.00 -4.19 10.70
N THR A 170 -18.17 -4.98 9.63
CA THR A 170 -17.41 -6.20 9.41
C THR A 170 -16.15 -5.91 8.60
N ARG A 171 -15.08 -6.64 8.94
CA ARG A 171 -13.84 -6.67 8.15
C ARG A 171 -13.32 -8.07 7.88
N TRP A 172 -13.79 -9.05 8.64
CA TRP A 172 -13.30 -10.42 8.62
C TRP A 172 -14.15 -11.26 7.67
N ILE A 173 -13.50 -12.17 6.95
CA ILE A 173 -14.17 -13.00 5.96
C ILE A 173 -14.37 -14.40 6.53
N THR A 174 -15.63 -14.81 6.64
CA THR A 174 -16.02 -16.12 7.19
C THR A 174 -15.57 -17.28 6.30
N ALA A 175 -15.45 -18.48 6.88
CA ALA A 175 -15.11 -19.69 6.12
C ALA A 175 -16.13 -20.02 5.02
N ALA A 176 -17.41 -19.70 5.23
CA ALA A 176 -18.45 -19.89 4.22
C ALA A 176 -18.23 -18.96 3.00
N GLN A 177 -17.97 -17.68 3.24
CA GLN A 177 -17.64 -16.70 2.19
C GLN A 177 -16.37 -17.10 1.44
N GLN A 178 -15.34 -17.59 2.15
CA GLN A 178 -14.12 -18.09 1.53
C GLN A 178 -14.38 -19.30 0.62
N ALA A 179 -15.21 -20.25 1.06
CA ALA A 179 -15.55 -21.44 0.28
C ALA A 179 -16.36 -21.07 -0.98
N GLU A 180 -17.36 -20.21 -0.83
CA GLU A 180 -18.19 -19.72 -1.94
C GLU A 180 -17.33 -18.98 -2.98
N ARG A 181 -16.52 -18.01 -2.55
CA ARG A 181 -15.67 -17.27 -3.48
C ARG A 181 -14.63 -18.18 -4.13
N GLY A 182 -14.02 -19.07 -3.36
CA GLY A 182 -12.99 -19.99 -3.83
C GLY A 182 -13.49 -21.01 -4.87
N ALA A 183 -14.80 -21.27 -4.91
CA ALA A 183 -15.43 -22.07 -5.96
C ALA A 183 -15.56 -21.33 -7.29
N VAL A 184 -15.62 -19.99 -7.26
CA VAL A 184 -15.68 -19.13 -8.46
C VAL A 184 -14.29 -18.78 -8.97
N GLU A 185 -13.42 -18.33 -8.07
CA GLU A 185 -12.07 -17.90 -8.42
C GLU A 185 -11.11 -18.14 -7.26
N ARG A 186 -9.96 -18.75 -7.56
CA ARG A 186 -8.97 -19.09 -6.55
C ARG A 186 -8.15 -17.87 -6.12
N PRO A 187 -7.76 -17.78 -4.84
CA PRO A 187 -6.82 -16.75 -4.41
C PRO A 187 -5.45 -16.92 -5.05
N ILE A 188 -4.71 -15.82 -5.15
CA ILE A 188 -3.34 -15.79 -5.67
C ILE A 188 -2.36 -15.30 -4.60
N ARG A 189 -1.09 -15.68 -4.75
CA ARG A 189 0.03 -15.08 -3.99
C ARG A 189 0.64 -13.95 -4.80
N ALA A 190 0.74 -12.76 -4.22
CA ALA A 190 1.46 -11.64 -4.81
C ALA A 190 2.98 -11.82 -4.66
N CYS A 191 3.54 -12.86 -5.30
CA CYS A 191 4.98 -13.05 -5.41
C CYS A 191 5.55 -12.06 -6.43
N MET A 192 6.48 -11.22 -6.00
CA MET A 192 7.00 -10.12 -6.82
C MET A 192 8.38 -9.67 -6.30
N PRO A 193 9.26 -9.18 -7.19
CA PRO A 193 10.56 -8.64 -6.77
C PRO A 193 10.43 -7.43 -5.84
N ALA A 194 11.47 -7.18 -5.04
CA ALA A 194 11.64 -5.94 -4.29
C ALA A 194 11.50 -4.72 -5.21
N GLY A 195 10.85 -3.66 -4.73
CA GLY A 195 10.59 -2.45 -5.53
C GLY A 195 9.47 -2.56 -6.55
N SER A 196 8.79 -3.71 -6.64
CA SER A 196 7.48 -3.76 -7.30
C SER A 196 6.47 -2.89 -6.55
N ILE A 197 5.37 -2.53 -7.21
CA ILE A 197 4.27 -1.76 -6.64
C ILE A 197 3.00 -2.59 -6.81
N LEU A 198 2.40 -3.02 -5.70
CA LEU A 198 1.05 -3.58 -5.68
C LEU A 198 0.07 -2.45 -5.38
N LEU A 199 -0.79 -2.13 -6.36
CA LEU A 199 -1.94 -1.27 -6.18
C LEU A 199 -3.16 -2.16 -5.98
N ARG A 200 -3.90 -1.97 -4.90
CA ARG A 200 -5.13 -2.74 -4.63
C ARG A 200 -6.21 -1.86 -4.02
N ASP A 201 -7.46 -2.18 -4.31
CA ASP A 201 -8.62 -1.60 -3.63
C ASP A 201 -8.57 -1.99 -2.13
N GLU A 202 -8.92 -1.07 -1.23
CA GLU A 202 -8.88 -1.34 0.23
C GLU A 202 -9.83 -2.48 0.64
N ARG A 203 -10.89 -2.71 -0.16
CA ARG A 203 -11.92 -3.72 0.07
C ARG A 203 -11.56 -5.08 -0.51
N LEU A 204 -10.42 -5.20 -1.21
CA LEU A 204 -9.97 -6.48 -1.73
C LEU A 204 -9.64 -7.42 -0.55
N TRP A 205 -10.26 -8.59 -0.51
CA TRP A 205 -9.97 -9.57 0.54
C TRP A 205 -8.52 -10.04 0.40
N HIS A 206 -7.80 -9.96 1.50
CA HIS A 206 -6.39 -10.28 1.53
C HIS A 206 -5.93 -10.73 2.91
N ARG A 207 -4.74 -11.32 2.94
CA ARG A 207 -4.04 -11.66 4.18
C ARG A 207 -2.54 -11.82 3.95
N ALA A 208 -1.72 -11.44 4.92
CA ALA A 208 -0.34 -11.90 4.97
C ALA A 208 -0.32 -13.40 5.26
N ARG A 209 0.51 -14.14 4.54
CA ARG A 209 0.65 -15.59 4.73
C ARG A 209 1.81 -15.85 5.67
N ALA A 210 1.90 -17.11 6.12
CA ALA A 210 2.93 -17.48 7.07
C ALA A 210 4.32 -17.20 6.49
N ASN A 211 5.21 -16.64 7.30
CA ASN A 211 6.61 -16.47 6.93
C ASN A 211 7.39 -17.68 7.47
N ALA A 212 7.64 -18.66 6.61
CA ALA A 212 8.38 -19.87 6.95
C ALA A 212 9.91 -19.69 6.89
N THR A 213 10.38 -18.50 6.51
CA THR A 213 11.81 -18.21 6.38
C THR A 213 12.41 -17.64 7.66
N THR A 214 13.73 -17.49 7.68
CA THR A 214 14.49 -16.80 8.72
C THR A 214 14.67 -15.30 8.46
N THR A 215 14.07 -14.78 7.39
CA THR A 215 14.23 -13.38 6.96
C THR A 215 13.02 -12.54 7.34
N ILE A 216 13.26 -11.29 7.76
CA ILE A 216 12.19 -10.31 7.97
C ILE A 216 11.67 -9.87 6.60
N ARG A 217 10.39 -10.15 6.31
CA ARG A 217 9.71 -9.64 5.11
C ARG A 217 9.03 -8.32 5.43
N ALA A 218 9.40 -7.28 4.72
CA ALA A 218 8.96 -5.90 4.96
C ALA A 218 8.39 -5.27 3.69
N MET A 219 7.43 -4.38 3.87
CA MET A 219 6.91 -3.52 2.80
C MET A 219 6.51 -2.17 3.34
N LEU A 220 6.57 -1.16 2.48
CA LEU A 220 5.90 0.11 2.71
C LEU A 220 4.42 -0.01 2.36
N GLY A 221 3.60 0.74 3.08
CA GLY A 221 2.16 0.88 2.85
C GLY A 221 1.79 2.36 2.71
N PHE A 222 0.99 2.66 1.70
CA PHE A 222 0.38 3.97 1.53
C PHE A 222 -1.13 3.80 1.37
N ILE A 223 -1.88 4.67 2.02
CA ILE A 223 -3.35 4.76 1.87
C ILE A 223 -3.64 6.01 1.05
N VAL A 224 -4.17 5.82 -0.15
CA VAL A 224 -4.47 6.89 -1.09
C VAL A 224 -5.97 6.99 -1.27
N ASN A 225 -6.49 8.20 -1.08
CA ASN A 225 -7.91 8.51 -1.17
C ASN A 225 -8.17 9.36 -2.43
N GLY A 226 -9.31 9.17 -3.06
CA GLY A 226 -9.73 9.91 -4.26
C GLY A 226 -11.23 9.85 -4.46
N GLY A 227 -11.72 10.37 -5.58
CA GLY A 227 -13.15 10.33 -5.92
C GLY A 227 -14.03 11.09 -4.94
N PHE A 228 -13.47 12.15 -4.34
CA PHE A 228 -14.13 12.97 -3.32
C PHE A 228 -15.45 13.54 -3.83
N ASP A 229 -16.50 13.39 -3.05
CA ASP A 229 -17.74 14.14 -3.26
C ASP A 229 -17.51 15.60 -2.83
N ALA A 230 -17.31 16.50 -3.78
CA ALA A 230 -17.04 17.91 -3.50
C ALA A 230 -18.13 18.61 -2.65
N ALA A 231 -19.34 18.06 -2.57
CA ALA A 231 -20.40 18.58 -1.70
C ALA A 231 -20.27 18.14 -0.23
N ARG A 232 -19.50 17.08 0.06
CA ARG A 232 -19.45 16.41 1.37
C ARG A 232 -18.03 16.25 1.92
N GLU A 233 -17.05 16.18 1.04
CA GLU A 233 -15.68 15.79 1.31
C GLU A 233 -14.73 16.85 0.74
N THR A 234 -13.61 17.05 1.44
CA THR A 234 -12.52 17.90 0.93
C THR A 234 -11.21 17.15 1.12
N PRO A 235 -10.24 17.31 0.19
CA PRO A 235 -8.96 16.61 0.33
C PRO A 235 -8.17 17.06 1.57
N ASP A 236 -8.51 18.22 2.14
CA ASP A 236 -7.95 18.74 3.40
C ASP A 236 -8.38 17.94 4.65
N ARG A 237 -9.45 17.15 4.55
CA ARG A 237 -9.91 16.25 5.62
C ARG A 237 -9.20 14.90 5.63
N ILE A 238 -8.38 14.60 4.62
CA ILE A 238 -7.60 13.36 4.60
C ILE A 238 -6.55 13.39 5.71
N PRO A 239 -6.41 12.29 6.49
CA PRO A 239 -5.49 12.22 7.61
C PRO A 239 -4.07 12.67 7.26
N CYS A 240 -3.41 13.26 8.23
CA CYS A 240 -2.03 13.68 8.09
C CYS A 240 -1.11 12.46 8.06
N ILE A 241 -0.14 12.42 7.14
CA ILE A 241 0.86 11.36 7.09
C ILE A 241 1.84 11.38 8.28
N GLY A 242 1.62 12.23 9.28
CA GLY A 242 2.49 12.45 10.42
C GLY A 242 3.52 13.58 10.19
N PRO A 243 4.42 13.78 11.17
CA PRO A 243 5.44 14.81 11.08
C PRO A 243 6.50 14.47 10.03
N VAL A 244 6.97 15.48 9.30
CA VAL A 244 8.12 15.39 8.38
C VAL A 244 8.97 16.66 8.53
N PRO A 245 10.29 16.61 8.27
CA PRO A 245 11.15 17.79 8.38
C PRO A 245 10.67 18.91 7.45
N ARG A 246 10.58 20.15 7.92
CA ARG A 246 10.13 21.31 7.11
C ARG A 246 10.93 21.51 5.83
N ALA A 247 12.22 21.15 5.84
CA ALA A 247 13.08 21.19 4.66
C ALA A 247 12.57 20.35 3.48
N THR A 248 11.71 19.35 3.74
CA THR A 248 11.10 18.49 2.71
C THR A 248 9.86 19.11 2.05
N ALA A 249 9.44 20.30 2.44
CA ALA A 249 8.23 20.93 1.90
C ALA A 249 8.27 21.09 0.37
N GLY A 250 9.42 21.51 -0.17
CA GLY A 250 9.61 21.61 -1.63
C GLY A 250 9.55 20.25 -2.33
N PHE A 251 10.02 19.18 -1.68
CA PHE A 251 9.93 17.81 -2.20
C PHE A 251 8.47 17.38 -2.33
N PHE A 252 7.67 17.51 -1.26
CA PHE A 252 6.25 17.12 -1.29
C PHE A 252 5.44 17.96 -2.27
N ALA A 253 5.74 19.26 -2.41
CA ALA A 253 5.09 20.14 -3.38
C ALA A 253 5.38 19.78 -4.84
N ALA A 254 6.48 19.08 -5.11
CA ALA A 254 6.89 18.68 -6.46
C ALA A 254 6.39 17.27 -6.88
N LEU A 255 5.78 16.51 -5.97
CA LEU A 255 5.26 15.18 -6.27
C LEU A 255 4.00 15.26 -7.15
N PRO A 256 3.77 14.27 -8.04
CA PRO A 256 2.56 14.20 -8.86
C PRO A 256 1.31 13.80 -8.08
N ILE A 257 1.43 13.58 -6.76
CA ILE A 257 0.36 13.22 -5.85
C ILE A 257 0.38 14.15 -4.65
N ARG A 258 -0.80 14.47 -4.13
CA ARG A 258 -0.92 15.32 -2.96
C ARG A 258 -0.70 14.51 -1.68
N TYR A 259 -0.04 15.14 -0.72
CA TYR A 259 0.11 14.67 0.65
C TYR A 259 -0.41 15.72 1.62
N ASN A 260 -0.82 15.30 2.82
CA ASN A 260 -1.10 16.19 3.95
C ASN A 260 -0.05 16.00 5.06
N PRO A 261 1.20 16.49 4.90
CA PRO A 261 2.22 16.36 5.93
C PRO A 261 2.11 17.40 7.04
N ARG A 262 2.53 17.06 8.26
CA ARG A 262 2.77 18.04 9.34
C ARG A 262 4.25 18.44 9.34
N PHE A 263 4.58 19.60 8.80
CA PHE A 263 5.97 20.06 8.80
C PHE A 263 6.43 20.45 10.22
N VAL A 264 7.55 19.88 10.65
CA VAL A 264 8.20 20.18 11.94
C VAL A 264 9.63 20.71 11.72
N ASP A 265 10.13 21.49 12.67
CA ASP A 265 11.50 21.97 12.66
C ASP A 265 12.44 20.90 13.25
N GLY A 266 13.55 20.62 12.54
CA GLY A 266 14.51 19.58 12.94
C GLY A 266 14.18 18.17 12.43
N PRO A 267 15.00 17.16 12.81
CA PRO A 267 14.83 15.79 12.37
C PRO A 267 13.61 15.13 13.04
N VAL A 268 13.02 14.14 12.37
CA VAL A 268 11.93 13.32 12.89
C VAL A 268 12.49 11.98 13.35
N ASP A 269 12.29 11.63 14.63
CA ASP A 269 12.59 10.27 15.12
C ASP A 269 11.43 9.34 14.76
N ASN A 270 11.66 8.47 13.77
CA ASN A 270 10.66 7.53 13.28
C ASN A 270 10.16 6.60 14.41
N ARG A 271 11.00 6.24 15.38
CA ARG A 271 10.62 5.34 16.49
C ARG A 271 9.61 5.96 17.47
N CYS A 272 9.50 7.29 17.48
CA CYS A 272 8.52 8.00 18.29
C CYS A 272 7.14 8.13 17.60
N LEU A 273 7.05 7.79 16.31
CA LEU A 273 5.81 7.92 15.53
C LEU A 273 4.87 6.74 15.72
N ASP A 274 5.40 5.56 16.01
CA ASP A 274 4.63 4.34 16.24
C ASP A 274 3.71 4.42 17.47
N ARG A 275 3.87 5.45 18.31
CA ARG A 275 2.97 5.74 19.45
C ARG A 275 1.75 6.60 19.10
N LEU A 276 1.61 7.07 17.85
CA LEU A 276 0.63 8.10 17.47
C LEU A 276 -0.42 7.67 16.43
N GLY A 277 -0.54 6.39 16.09
CA GLY A 277 -1.47 5.98 15.03
C GLY A 277 -1.83 4.51 15.02
N GLY A 278 -2.38 4.01 16.13
CA GLY A 278 -3.17 2.79 16.10
C GLY A 278 -4.46 3.06 15.33
N MET A 279 -4.44 2.86 14.02
CA MET A 279 -5.63 2.52 13.24
C MET A 279 -5.52 1.04 12.93
N THR A 280 -5.91 0.24 13.92
CA THR A 280 -6.44 -1.11 13.71
C THR A 280 -7.87 -1.02 13.24
#